data_AF-A0A2T4U6Y9-F1
#
_entry.id   AF-A0A2T4U6Y9-F1
#
_cell.length_a   1.000
_cell.length_b   1.000
_cell.length_c   1.000
_cell.angle_alpha   90.00
_cell.angle_beta   90.00
_cell.angle_gamma   90.00
#
_symmetry.space_group_name_H-M   'P 1'
#
loop_
_entity.id
_entity.type
_entity.pdbx_description
1 polymer ?
#
loop_
_entity_poly.entity_id
_entity_poly.type
_entity_poly.pdbx_seq_one_letter_code
_entity_poly.pdbx_strand_id
1 'polypeptide(L)'
;MKLWMRRLTIIMMSIMTLGAYIPPLDWNDNSGENGAELPDKQENPAGSAFDSITDSSIEEIDEEIEDLWSLDEYIDDMTAQAREQMMTKLGPKILSRVEEDITEDILPQMEEVISSIYEQSGEEAVPNLSITEQPAGGYGERIFHIYDEEAATDVVRFHVRRDMKPKQGYYFNFHYHLKDDGFEEHHELGDIYWDKNTPPKWMTH
;
A
#
# COMPACT_ATOMS: atom_id res chain seq x y z
N MET A 1 -11.45 -44.55 8.42
CA MET A 1 -11.16 -44.05 7.06
C MET A 1 -11.05 -42.54 7.13
N LYS A 2 -9.91 -41.98 6.72
CA LYS A 2 -9.46 -40.63 7.09
C LYS A 2 -10.48 -39.56 6.69
N LEU A 3 -11.00 -38.82 7.67
CA LEU A 3 -11.96 -37.71 7.51
C LEU A 3 -11.48 -36.64 6.50
N TRP A 4 -10.18 -36.58 6.27
CA TRP A 4 -9.54 -35.74 5.25
C TRP A 4 -9.93 -36.09 3.81
N MET A 5 -10.11 -37.37 3.48
CA MET A 5 -10.51 -37.78 2.12
C MET A 5 -11.91 -37.28 1.77
N ARG A 6 -12.83 -37.25 2.75
CA ARG A 6 -14.21 -36.78 2.56
C ARG A 6 -14.29 -35.28 2.26
N ARG A 7 -13.39 -34.48 2.84
CA ARG A 7 -13.34 -33.02 2.59
C ARG A 7 -12.90 -32.73 1.15
N LEU A 8 -11.96 -33.50 0.61
CA LEU A 8 -11.46 -33.34 -0.75
C LEU A 8 -12.53 -33.65 -1.81
N THR A 9 -13.36 -34.67 -1.57
CA THR A 9 -14.42 -35.06 -2.53
C THR A 9 -15.51 -33.99 -2.65
N ILE A 10 -15.85 -33.30 -1.55
CA ILE A 10 -16.88 -32.24 -1.55
C ILE A 10 -16.41 -31.04 -2.36
N ILE A 11 -15.15 -30.62 -2.21
CA ILE A 11 -14.58 -29.48 -2.96
C ILE A 11 -14.56 -29.78 -4.47
N MET A 12 -14.15 -30.99 -4.85
CA MET A 12 -14.07 -31.40 -6.25
C MET A 12 -15.46 -31.43 -6.91
N MET A 13 -16.50 -31.84 -6.17
CA MET A 13 -17.88 -31.88 -6.66
C MET A 13 -18.46 -30.48 -6.86
N SER A 14 -18.14 -29.52 -5.97
CA SER A 14 -18.59 -28.12 -6.10
C SER A 14 -18.04 -27.42 -7.34
N ILE A 15 -16.75 -27.63 -7.67
CA ILE A 15 -16.12 -27.03 -8.86
C ILE A 15 -16.75 -27.59 -10.14
N MET A 16 -17.08 -28.89 -10.14
CA MET A 16 -17.69 -29.55 -11.29
C MET A 16 -19.12 -29.07 -11.58
N THR A 17 -19.86 -28.62 -10.55
CA THR A 17 -21.21 -28.06 -10.71
C THR A 17 -21.26 -26.56 -10.99
N LEU A 18 -20.27 -25.78 -10.54
CA LEU A 18 -20.27 -24.32 -10.76
C LEU A 18 -19.80 -23.91 -12.17
N GLY A 19 -19.10 -24.79 -12.91
CA GLY A 19 -18.57 -24.48 -14.24
C GLY A 19 -19.54 -24.66 -15.42
N ALA A 20 -20.78 -25.09 -15.20
CA ALA A 20 -21.68 -25.54 -16.26
C ALA A 20 -23.00 -24.77 -16.39
N TYR A 21 -23.14 -23.60 -15.77
CA TYR A 21 -24.36 -22.78 -15.89
C TYR A 21 -24.07 -21.45 -16.61
N ILE A 22 -24.14 -21.49 -17.94
CA ILE A 22 -24.24 -20.29 -18.78
C ILE A 22 -25.71 -20.19 -19.21
N PRO A 23 -26.48 -19.19 -18.74
CA PRO A 23 -27.85 -18.99 -19.21
C PRO A 23 -27.83 -18.62 -20.70
N PRO A 24 -28.73 -19.17 -21.54
CA PRO A 24 -28.81 -18.79 -22.94
C PRO A 24 -29.21 -17.32 -23.07
N LEU A 25 -28.42 -16.56 -23.85
CA LEU A 25 -28.80 -15.25 -24.34
C LEU A 25 -29.73 -15.46 -25.54
N ASP A 26 -31.02 -15.22 -25.35
CA ASP A 26 -31.99 -15.17 -26.44
C ASP A 26 -31.76 -13.88 -27.25
N TRP A 27 -31.14 -14.01 -28.43
CA TRP A 27 -31.13 -12.95 -29.45
C TRP A 27 -32.49 -12.92 -30.12
N ASN A 28 -33.36 -12.00 -29.67
CA ASN A 28 -34.53 -11.61 -30.42
C ASN A 28 -34.15 -10.54 -31.45
N ASP A 29 -33.92 -10.98 -32.68
CA ASP A 29 -33.96 -10.16 -33.88
C ASP A 29 -35.39 -9.63 -34.04
N ASN A 30 -35.57 -8.32 -33.83
CA ASN A 30 -36.73 -7.61 -34.36
C ASN A 30 -36.24 -6.50 -35.26
N SER A 31 -36.18 -6.86 -36.53
CA SER A 31 -36.15 -5.97 -37.68
C SER A 31 -37.33 -4.98 -37.59
N GLY A 32 -37.00 -3.69 -37.61
CA GLY A 32 -37.95 -2.60 -37.72
C GLY A 32 -37.25 -1.40 -38.35
N GLU A 33 -37.46 -1.26 -39.67
CA GLU A 33 -37.06 -0.17 -40.56
C GLU A 33 -37.02 1.23 -39.90
N ASN A 34 -36.08 2.07 -40.33
CA ASN A 34 -36.39 3.27 -41.15
C ASN A 34 -35.15 4.15 -41.43
N GLY A 35 -34.92 4.42 -42.72
CA GLY A 35 -34.27 5.64 -43.24
C GLY A 35 -32.74 5.61 -43.28
N ALA A 36 -32.13 5.39 -44.45
CA ALA A 36 -31.64 6.44 -45.37
C ALA A 36 -30.43 7.21 -44.82
N GLU A 37 -29.32 7.46 -45.51
CA GLU A 37 -28.80 7.23 -46.86
C GLU A 37 -27.35 7.73 -46.73
N LEU A 38 -26.35 6.99 -47.23
CA LEU A 38 -25.00 7.54 -47.43
C LEU A 38 -25.03 8.43 -48.68
N PRO A 39 -24.27 9.54 -48.73
CA PRO A 39 -23.85 10.07 -50.00
C PRO A 39 -22.33 9.94 -50.20
N ASP A 40 -22.07 9.61 -51.45
CA ASP A 40 -20.82 9.26 -52.09
C ASP A 40 -19.96 10.50 -52.42
N LYS A 41 -18.69 10.18 -52.63
CA LYS A 41 -17.56 10.88 -53.24
C LYS A 41 -17.85 12.04 -54.21
N GLN A 42 -17.10 13.13 -54.08
CA GLN A 42 -16.82 14.05 -55.19
C GLN A 42 -15.35 14.52 -55.18
N GLU A 43 -14.70 14.41 -56.34
CA GLU A 43 -13.29 14.71 -56.59
C GLU A 43 -13.06 16.15 -57.12
N ASN A 44 -11.92 16.75 -56.70
CA ASN A 44 -10.99 17.64 -57.43
C ASN A 44 -11.39 19.11 -57.74
N PRO A 45 -10.42 19.99 -58.14
CA PRO A 45 -9.05 20.25 -57.63
C PRO A 45 -8.69 21.77 -57.62
N ALA A 46 -7.44 22.11 -57.25
CA ALA A 46 -6.65 23.36 -57.45
C ALA A 46 -6.19 23.99 -56.12
N GLY A 47 -4.94 24.40 -55.92
CA GLY A 47 -3.76 24.47 -56.76
C GLY A 47 -2.72 25.39 -56.09
N SER A 48 -1.44 25.08 -56.29
CA SER A 48 -0.28 26.00 -56.30
C SER A 48 0.28 26.58 -54.98
N ALA A 49 1.46 26.09 -54.58
CA ALA A 49 2.76 26.82 -54.57
C ALA A 49 3.79 25.99 -53.77
N PHE A 50 4.66 25.19 -54.40
CA PHE A 50 6.08 25.50 -54.71
C PHE A 50 6.87 26.02 -53.48
N ASP A 51 7.68 25.16 -52.82
CA ASP A 51 9.17 25.12 -52.97
C ASP A 51 9.83 26.06 -51.93
N SER A 52 10.89 25.78 -51.16
CA SER A 52 11.97 24.81 -51.20
C SER A 52 12.72 24.87 -49.85
N ILE A 53 13.23 23.73 -49.36
CA ILE A 53 14.47 23.46 -48.58
C ILE A 53 14.98 24.50 -47.54
N THR A 54 15.28 24.05 -46.31
CA THR A 54 16.65 23.99 -45.74
C THR A 54 16.63 23.53 -44.28
N ASP A 55 17.22 22.36 -44.07
CA ASP A 55 18.05 21.91 -42.95
C ASP A 55 18.24 22.86 -41.75
N SER A 56 17.79 22.41 -40.58
CA SER A 56 18.43 22.74 -39.30
C SER A 56 17.99 21.68 -38.29
N SER A 57 18.88 20.71 -38.10
CA SER A 57 19.09 19.93 -36.87
C SER A 57 18.30 20.46 -35.66
N ILE A 58 17.14 19.84 -35.43
CA ILE A 58 16.53 19.80 -34.12
C ILE A 58 17.30 18.71 -33.39
N GLU A 59 18.27 19.14 -32.58
CA GLU A 59 18.75 18.33 -31.47
C GLU A 59 17.50 17.83 -30.74
N GLU A 60 17.35 16.52 -30.70
CA GLU A 60 16.43 15.86 -29.79
C GLU A 60 16.80 16.36 -28.39
N ILE A 61 16.01 17.32 -27.92
CA ILE A 61 15.91 17.62 -26.51
C ILE A 61 15.26 16.38 -25.92
N ASP A 62 16.12 15.43 -25.57
CA ASP A 62 15.86 14.34 -24.65
C ASP A 62 15.67 14.98 -23.27
N GLU A 63 14.57 15.72 -23.12
CA GLU A 63 13.99 16.05 -21.83
C GLU A 63 13.16 14.84 -21.38
N GLU A 64 13.84 13.70 -21.19
CA GLU A 64 13.47 12.80 -20.12
C GLU A 64 13.83 13.54 -18.83
N ILE A 65 12.90 14.37 -18.36
CA ILE A 65 12.85 14.78 -16.96
C ILE A 65 12.51 13.51 -16.19
N GLU A 66 13.55 12.70 -15.96
CA GLU A 66 13.55 11.66 -14.98
C GLU A 66 13.31 12.38 -13.64
N ASP A 67 12.13 12.16 -13.08
CA ASP A 67 11.65 12.70 -11.80
C ASP A 67 12.49 12.04 -10.69
N LEU A 68 13.78 12.41 -10.62
CA LEU A 68 14.77 11.85 -9.73
C LEU A 68 14.60 12.47 -8.35
N TRP A 69 13.56 12.05 -7.64
CA TRP A 69 13.53 12.17 -6.18
C TRP A 69 14.79 11.49 -5.67
N SER A 70 15.61 12.22 -4.90
CA SER A 70 16.76 11.59 -4.26
C SER A 70 16.27 10.51 -3.29
N LEU A 71 17.02 9.41 -3.16
CA LEU A 71 16.69 8.34 -2.21
C LEU A 71 16.41 8.90 -0.80
N ASP A 72 17.19 9.89 -0.39
CA ASP A 72 17.04 10.58 0.90
C ASP A 72 15.68 11.31 1.01
N GLU A 73 15.25 12.04 -0.04
CA GLU A 73 13.96 12.74 -0.06
C GLU A 73 12.77 11.75 0.00
N TYR A 74 12.92 10.60 -0.67
CA TYR A 74 11.93 9.54 -0.62
C TYR A 74 11.86 8.89 0.79
N ILE A 75 13.00 8.62 1.43
CA ILE A 75 13.04 8.08 2.80
C ILE A 75 12.43 9.09 3.79
N ASP A 76 12.66 10.39 3.60
CA ASP A 76 12.07 11.44 4.42
C ASP A 76 10.54 11.47 4.29
N ASP A 77 10.01 11.34 3.07
CA ASP A 77 8.56 11.27 2.83
C ASP A 77 7.93 10.02 3.49
N MET A 78 8.55 8.85 3.30
CA MET A 78 8.12 7.61 3.93
C MET A 78 8.14 7.72 5.45
N THR A 79 9.21 8.30 6.00
CA THR A 79 9.31 8.57 7.43
C THR A 79 8.20 9.49 7.94
N ALA A 80 7.86 10.54 7.17
CA ALA A 80 6.77 11.44 7.51
C ALA A 80 5.41 10.73 7.51
N GLN A 81 5.14 9.89 6.51
CA GLN A 81 3.93 9.06 6.44
C GLN A 81 3.86 8.07 7.62
N ALA A 82 4.95 7.35 7.92
CA ALA A 82 5.03 6.44 9.06
C ALA A 82 4.70 7.13 10.39
N ARG A 83 5.25 8.33 10.59
CA ARG A 83 4.97 9.18 11.74
C ARG A 83 3.48 9.54 11.81
N GLU A 84 2.88 9.96 10.71
CA GLU A 84 1.44 10.27 10.66
C GLU A 84 0.58 9.06 11.04
N GLN A 85 0.91 7.86 10.53
CA GLN A 85 0.19 6.64 10.86
C GLN A 85 0.30 6.29 12.35
N MET A 86 1.48 6.50 12.96
CA MET A 86 1.68 6.33 14.40
C MET A 86 0.85 7.32 15.22
N MET A 87 0.86 8.60 14.86
CA MET A 87 0.08 9.61 15.57
C MET A 87 -1.42 9.35 15.45
N THR A 88 -1.88 8.99 14.25
CA THR A 88 -3.27 8.60 13.98
C THR A 88 -3.69 7.40 14.83
N LYS A 89 -2.85 6.36 14.88
CA LYS A 89 -3.08 5.14 15.66
C LYS A 89 -3.31 5.44 17.14
N LEU A 90 -2.44 6.25 17.72
CA LEU A 90 -2.48 6.57 19.16
C LEU A 90 -3.65 7.50 19.48
N GLY A 91 -3.90 8.48 18.60
CA GLY A 91 -4.98 9.44 18.76
C GLY A 91 -4.76 10.41 19.92
N PRO A 92 -5.60 11.46 20.01
CA PRO A 92 -5.32 12.63 20.84
C PRO A 92 -5.29 12.31 22.35
N LYS A 93 -6.11 11.36 22.80
CA LYS A 93 -6.15 10.97 24.22
C LYS A 93 -4.84 10.37 24.72
N ILE A 94 -4.21 9.54 23.89
CA ILE A 94 -2.94 8.91 24.26
C ILE A 94 -1.82 9.93 24.09
N LEU A 95 -1.77 10.60 22.93
CA LEU A 95 -0.73 11.57 22.61
C LEU A 95 -0.62 12.72 23.63
N SER A 96 -1.76 13.19 24.17
CA SER A 96 -1.78 14.25 25.20
C SER A 96 -0.92 14.00 26.44
N ARG A 97 -0.43 12.77 26.63
CA ARG A 97 0.40 12.37 27.77
C ARG A 97 1.77 11.84 27.39
N VAL A 98 1.89 11.12 26.28
CA VAL A 98 3.10 10.35 25.95
C VAL A 98 3.78 10.78 24.64
N GLU A 99 3.33 11.87 24.01
CA GLU A 99 3.87 12.36 22.74
C GLU A 99 5.37 12.72 22.83
N GLU A 100 5.82 13.30 23.94
CA GLU A 100 7.23 13.62 24.18
C GLU A 100 8.07 12.34 24.19
N ASP A 101 7.72 11.36 25.03
CA ASP A 101 8.41 10.07 25.10
C ASP A 101 8.44 9.34 23.75
N ILE A 102 7.34 9.39 22.98
CA ILE A 102 7.29 8.78 21.64
C ILE A 102 8.26 9.47 20.68
N THR A 103 8.28 10.81 20.71
CA THR A 103 9.11 11.62 19.82
C THR A 103 10.59 11.45 20.13
N GLU A 104 10.94 11.32 21.40
CA GLU A 104 12.33 11.17 21.85
C GLU A 104 12.85 9.73 21.72
N ASP A 105 12.02 8.73 22.07
CA ASP A 105 12.50 7.35 22.19
C ASP A 105 12.10 6.45 21.01
N ILE A 106 10.90 6.62 20.45
CA ILE A 106 10.33 5.66 19.48
C ILE A 106 10.55 6.11 18.03
N LEU A 107 10.30 7.38 17.71
CA LEU A 107 10.43 7.88 16.34
C LEU A 107 11.85 7.70 15.78
N PRO A 108 12.93 8.05 16.51
CA PRO A 108 14.29 7.89 15.95
C PRO A 108 14.63 6.44 15.61
N GLN A 109 14.17 5.48 16.42
CA GLN A 109 14.40 4.06 16.17
C GLN A 109 13.57 3.54 14.99
N MET A 110 12.32 4.00 14.87
CA MET A 110 11.51 3.69 13.71
C MET A 110 12.15 4.21 12.42
N GLU A 111 12.65 5.45 12.43
CA GLU A 111 13.33 6.10 11.31
C GLU A 111 14.59 5.32 10.90
N GLU A 112 15.40 4.89 11.87
CA GLU A 112 16.58 4.05 11.61
C GLU A 112 16.19 2.73 10.93
N VAL A 113 15.12 2.07 11.40
CA VAL A 113 14.64 0.83 10.77
C VAL A 113 14.16 1.11 9.34
N ILE A 114 13.37 2.17 9.12
CA ILE A 114 12.89 2.54 7.78
C ILE A 114 14.08 2.80 6.84
N SER A 115 15.04 3.64 7.24
CA SER A 115 16.24 3.93 6.44
C SER A 115 16.98 2.65 6.08
N SER A 116 17.17 1.76 7.07
CA SER A 116 17.88 0.50 6.85
C SER A 116 17.19 -0.42 5.83
N ILE A 117 15.85 -0.42 5.77
CA ILE A 117 15.09 -1.24 4.82
C ILE A 117 15.24 -0.70 3.40
N TYR A 118 15.17 0.62 3.24
CA TYR A 118 15.33 1.26 1.94
C TYR A 118 16.76 1.15 1.40
N GLU A 119 17.76 1.34 2.25
CA GLU A 119 19.17 1.15 1.90
C GLU A 119 19.47 -0.30 1.48
N GLN A 120 18.86 -1.29 2.14
CA GLN A 120 19.05 -2.71 1.81
C GLN A 120 18.30 -3.16 0.56
N SER A 121 17.19 -2.49 0.21
CA SER A 121 16.36 -2.85 -0.94
C SER A 121 17.03 -2.51 -2.27
N GLY A 122 17.97 -1.56 -2.26
CA GLY A 122 18.67 -1.09 -3.46
C GLY A 122 17.81 -0.14 -4.30
N GLU A 123 18.47 0.72 -5.08
CA GLU A 123 17.82 1.83 -5.80
C GLU A 123 16.68 1.39 -6.74
N GLU A 124 16.75 0.20 -7.32
CA GLU A 124 15.73 -0.32 -8.23
C GLU A 124 14.42 -0.75 -7.54
N ALA A 125 14.46 -1.17 -6.27
CA ALA A 125 13.30 -1.67 -5.54
C ALA A 125 12.60 -0.61 -4.69
N VAL A 126 13.31 0.47 -4.35
CA VAL A 126 12.78 1.60 -3.56
C VAL A 126 11.47 2.17 -4.12
N PRO A 127 11.31 2.39 -5.44
CA PRO A 127 10.09 2.98 -5.98
C PRO A 127 8.82 2.13 -5.80
N ASN A 128 8.98 0.83 -5.50
CA ASN A 128 7.88 -0.12 -5.38
C ASN A 128 7.45 -0.39 -3.93
N LEU A 129 8.13 0.21 -2.95
CA LEU A 129 7.74 0.10 -1.55
C LEU A 129 6.73 1.20 -1.19
N SER A 130 5.79 0.91 -0.30
CA SER A 130 4.83 1.89 0.18
C SER A 130 4.41 1.64 1.62
N ILE A 131 3.87 2.67 2.29
CA ILE A 131 3.38 2.58 3.66
C ILE A 131 1.86 2.41 3.66
N THR A 132 1.36 1.42 4.39
CA THR A 132 -0.09 1.21 4.50
C THR A 132 -0.73 2.24 5.43
N GLU A 133 -1.72 2.99 4.95
CA GLU A 133 -2.37 4.08 5.68
C GLU A 133 -3.61 3.66 6.50
N GLN A 134 -3.63 2.44 7.03
CA GLN A 134 -4.82 1.89 7.71
C GLN A 134 -4.49 1.29 9.07
N PRO A 135 -4.14 2.11 10.07
CA PRO A 135 -3.92 1.66 11.44
C PRO A 135 -5.17 0.96 11.98
N ALA A 136 -4.96 -0.12 12.73
CA ALA A 136 -6.07 -0.86 13.30
C ALA A 136 -6.64 -0.12 14.53
N GLY A 137 -7.94 0.20 14.51
CA GLY A 137 -8.60 0.82 15.67
C GLY A 137 -8.85 -0.15 16.83
N GLY A 138 -9.34 0.38 17.96
CA GLY A 138 -9.82 -0.44 19.07
C GLY A 138 -8.70 -1.11 19.85
N TYR A 139 -8.49 -2.39 19.60
CA TYR A 139 -7.47 -3.22 20.25
C TYR A 139 -6.46 -3.84 19.27
N GLY A 140 -6.61 -3.61 17.96
CA GLY A 140 -5.67 -4.16 16.97
C GLY A 140 -4.28 -3.57 17.13
N GLU A 141 -3.23 -4.30 16.75
CA GLU A 141 -1.84 -3.91 17.04
C GLU A 141 -1.20 -3.12 15.88
N ARG A 142 -1.59 -3.41 14.64
CA ARG A 142 -1.07 -2.77 13.42
C ARG A 142 -1.08 -1.24 13.49
N ILE A 143 0.08 -0.63 13.31
CA ILE A 143 0.24 0.79 13.03
C ILE A 143 0.22 0.98 11.51
N PHE A 144 1.27 0.49 10.84
CA PHE A 144 1.41 0.46 9.40
C PHE A 144 2.33 -0.71 9.01
N HIS A 145 2.32 -1.07 7.73
CA HIS A 145 3.26 -2.00 7.12
C HIS A 145 4.04 -1.26 6.04
N ILE A 146 5.29 -1.65 5.81
CA ILE A 146 5.99 -1.38 4.56
C ILE A 146 5.65 -2.54 3.63
N TYR A 147 5.06 -2.22 2.49
CA TYR A 147 4.51 -3.15 1.52
C TYR A 147 5.26 -3.03 0.20
N ASP A 148 5.64 -4.16 -0.38
CA ASP A 148 6.19 -4.24 -1.73
C ASP A 148 5.03 -4.44 -2.71
N GLU A 149 4.79 -3.42 -3.54
CA GLU A 149 3.70 -3.39 -4.51
C GLU A 149 3.92 -4.35 -5.66
N GLU A 150 5.18 -4.58 -6.06
CA GLU A 150 5.52 -5.49 -7.16
C GLU A 150 5.34 -6.94 -6.72
N ALA A 151 5.88 -7.31 -5.57
CA ALA A 151 5.76 -8.65 -5.01
C ALA A 151 4.42 -8.91 -4.31
N ALA A 152 3.60 -7.87 -4.16
CA ALA A 152 2.31 -7.87 -3.49
C ALA A 152 2.37 -8.49 -2.08
N THR A 153 3.36 -8.08 -1.28
CA THR A 153 3.63 -8.66 0.05
C THR A 153 4.17 -7.62 1.03
N ASP A 154 3.87 -7.80 2.30
CA ASP A 154 4.51 -7.03 3.36
C ASP A 154 6.01 -7.34 3.39
N VAL A 155 6.83 -6.33 3.69
CA VAL A 155 8.27 -6.43 3.94
C VAL A 155 8.54 -6.28 5.44
N VAL A 156 7.94 -5.27 6.06
CA VAL A 156 8.04 -5.01 7.49
C VAL A 156 6.69 -4.63 8.05
N ARG A 157 6.38 -5.09 9.27
CA ARG A 157 5.12 -4.76 9.94
C ARG A 157 5.39 -4.03 11.26
N PHE A 158 4.99 -2.76 11.36
CA PHE A 158 5.11 -1.97 12.58
C PHE A 158 3.83 -2.02 13.43
N HIS A 159 3.97 -2.40 14.69
CA HIS A 159 2.88 -2.73 15.59
C HIS A 159 3.09 -2.10 16.98
N VAL A 160 1.98 -1.91 17.69
CA VAL A 160 2.01 -1.46 19.09
C VAL A 160 1.05 -2.28 19.95
N ARG A 161 1.55 -2.78 21.07
CA ARG A 161 0.76 -3.48 22.10
C ARG A 161 0.51 -2.63 23.32
N ARG A 162 -0.49 -3.03 24.10
CA ARG A 162 -0.77 -2.49 25.44
C ARG A 162 -0.47 -3.58 26.44
N ASP A 163 0.66 -3.45 27.09
CA ASP A 163 1.16 -4.47 28.01
C ASP A 163 0.87 -4.06 29.45
N MET A 164 0.49 -5.03 30.28
CA MET A 164 0.33 -4.83 31.71
C MET A 164 1.49 -5.48 32.44
N LYS A 165 2.46 -4.66 32.87
CA LYS A 165 3.62 -5.12 33.64
C LYS A 165 3.24 -5.23 35.12
N PRO A 166 3.39 -6.41 35.77
CA PRO A 166 3.01 -6.61 37.16
C PRO A 166 3.62 -5.56 38.09
N LYS A 167 2.79 -4.94 38.93
CA LYS A 167 3.16 -3.89 39.89
C LYS A 167 3.64 -2.56 39.28
N GLN A 168 3.93 -2.50 37.99
CA GLN A 168 4.42 -1.29 37.33
C GLN A 168 3.27 -0.50 36.71
N GLY A 169 2.36 -1.17 35.98
CA GLY A 169 1.23 -0.54 35.32
C GLY A 169 1.17 -0.95 33.85
N TYR A 170 0.62 -0.09 33.02
CA TYR A 170 0.45 -0.28 31.59
C TYR A 170 1.54 0.43 30.80
N TYR A 171 1.96 -0.22 29.70
CA TYR A 171 2.97 0.25 28.77
C TYR A 171 2.47 0.11 27.34
N PHE A 172 2.97 0.96 26.46
CA PHE A 172 2.87 0.78 25.02
C PHE A 172 4.18 0.17 24.52
N ASN A 173 4.11 -1.06 24.01
CA ASN A 173 5.26 -1.78 23.48
C ASN A 173 5.26 -1.65 21.96
N PHE A 174 6.20 -0.87 21.43
CA PHE A 174 6.40 -0.66 20.01
C PHE A 174 7.40 -1.69 19.49
N HIS A 175 7.04 -2.35 18.40
CA HIS A 175 7.86 -3.40 17.82
C HIS A 175 7.57 -3.54 16.33
N TYR A 176 8.46 -4.22 15.63
CA TYR A 176 8.27 -4.57 14.24
C TYR A 176 8.55 -6.05 13.99
N HIS A 177 8.06 -6.52 12.85
CA HIS A 177 8.23 -7.89 12.38
C HIS A 177 8.82 -7.86 10.98
N LEU A 178 9.77 -8.74 10.70
CA LEU A 178 10.44 -8.80 9.39
C LEU A 178 9.91 -9.98 8.56
N LYS A 179 9.84 -9.78 7.25
CA LYS A 179 9.51 -10.86 6.31
C LYS A 179 10.48 -12.05 6.42
N ASP A 180 11.75 -11.78 6.69
CA ASP A 180 12.82 -12.78 6.76
C ASP A 180 12.64 -13.81 7.88
N ASP A 181 12.02 -13.40 8.99
CA ASP A 181 11.64 -14.30 10.10
C ASP A 181 10.21 -14.85 9.97
N GLY A 182 9.51 -14.56 8.87
CA GLY A 182 8.12 -14.97 8.65
C GLY A 182 7.11 -14.15 9.46
N PHE A 183 7.52 -12.99 9.97
CA PHE A 183 6.77 -12.14 10.89
C PHE A 183 6.45 -12.79 12.24
N GLU A 184 7.38 -13.57 12.78
CA GLU A 184 7.25 -14.26 14.06
C GLU A 184 7.97 -13.52 15.20
N GLU A 185 9.11 -12.91 14.89
CA GLU A 185 9.93 -12.22 15.89
C GLU A 185 9.43 -10.80 16.15
N HIS A 186 9.41 -10.43 17.44
CA HIS A 186 9.04 -9.08 17.87
C HIS A 186 10.31 -8.28 18.11
N HIS A 187 10.80 -7.60 17.07
CA HIS A 187 11.94 -6.71 17.19
C HIS A 187 11.52 -5.44 17.93
N GLU A 188 12.04 -5.23 19.13
CA GLU A 188 11.62 -4.15 20.01
C GLU A 188 12.14 -2.79 19.52
N LEU A 189 11.24 -1.81 19.40
CA LEU A 189 11.56 -0.38 19.24
C LEU A 189 11.57 0.33 20.60
N GLY A 190 10.75 -0.13 21.54
CA GLY A 190 10.78 0.38 22.91
C GLY A 190 9.45 0.33 23.61
N ASP A 191 9.50 0.75 24.87
CA ASP A 191 8.39 0.70 25.81
C ASP A 191 8.11 2.07 26.42
N ILE A 192 6.92 2.61 26.18
CA ILE A 192 6.48 3.88 26.76
C ILE A 192 5.52 3.62 27.91
N TYR A 193 5.80 4.20 29.08
CA TYR A 193 4.92 4.05 30.25
C TYR A 193 3.64 4.88 30.08
N TRP A 194 2.49 4.25 30.31
CA TRP A 194 1.20 4.95 30.32
C TRP A 194 0.83 5.38 31.75
N ASP A 195 0.31 4.44 32.55
CA ASP A 195 -0.24 4.67 33.89
C ASP A 195 -0.50 3.32 34.58
N LYS A 196 -0.85 3.35 35.88
CA LYS A 196 -1.47 2.22 36.58
C LYS A 196 -2.85 1.88 36.03
N ASN A 197 -3.57 2.88 35.50
CA ASN A 197 -4.90 2.70 34.91
C ASN A 197 -4.82 2.15 33.49
N THR A 198 -5.85 1.38 33.09
CA THR A 198 -5.92 0.81 31.74
C THR A 198 -5.96 1.93 30.68
N PRO A 199 -5.08 1.89 29.65
CA PRO A 199 -5.10 2.85 28.57
C PRO A 199 -6.40 2.77 27.76
N PRO A 200 -6.80 3.87 27.11
CA PRO A 200 -7.94 3.86 26.20
C PRO A 200 -7.67 2.92 25.01
N LYS A 201 -8.72 2.73 24.21
CA LYS A 201 -8.60 2.05 22.92
C LYS A 201 -7.90 2.96 21.91
N TRP A 202 -7.25 2.36 20.92
CA TRP A 202 -6.64 3.08 19.80
C TRP A 202 -7.69 3.89 19.03
N MET A 203 -7.27 5.04 18.51
CA MET A 203 -8.10 5.93 17.69
C MET A 203 -9.40 6.35 18.40
N THR A 204 -9.35 6.57 19.72
CA THR A 204 -10.48 7.14 20.46
C THR A 204 -10.31 8.63 20.70
N HIS A 205 -11.34 9.39 20.38
CA HIS A 205 -11.45 10.83 20.63
C HIS A 205 -12.15 11.10 21.96
#